data_AF-A0A257L7R9-F1
#
_entry.id   AF-A0A257L7R9-F1
#
_cell.length_a   1.000
_cell.length_b   1.000
_cell.length_c   1.000
_cell.angle_alpha   90.00
_cell.angle_beta   90.00
_cell.angle_gamma   90.00
#
_symmetry.space_group_name_H-M   'P 1'
#
loop_
_entity.id
_entity.type
_entity.pdbx_description
1 polymer ?
#
loop_
_entity_poly.entity_id
_entity_poly.type
_entity_poly.pdbx_seq_one_letter_code
_entity_poly.pdbx_strand_id
1 'polypeptide(L)' 'MKTEKKLNEDILKITLLIQDKYPELSKYITEFPVTIPDEKHPEISIKNLGDYYDTLRTILKTYAPTHDIETL' A
#
# COMPACT_ATOMS: atom_id res chain seq x y z
N MET A 1 16.25 -2.18 -10.04
CA MET A 1 15.00 -1.40 -10.07
C MET A 1 13.85 -2.32 -9.75
N LYS A 2 12.91 -1.94 -8.86
CA LYS A 2 11.65 -2.70 -8.72
C LYS A 2 10.88 -2.54 -10.03
N THR A 3 10.37 -3.65 -10.57
CA THR A 3 9.48 -3.62 -11.73
C THR A 3 8.06 -3.29 -11.28
N GLU A 4 7.24 -2.74 -12.18
CA GLU A 4 5.83 -2.47 -11.95
C GLU A 4 5.11 -3.69 -11.36
N LYS A 5 5.35 -4.87 -11.94
CA LYS A 5 4.82 -6.15 -11.44
C LYS A 5 5.17 -6.39 -9.98
N LYS A 6 6.43 -6.19 -9.59
CA LYS A 6 6.87 -6.40 -8.20
C LYS A 6 6.23 -5.39 -7.25
N LEU A 7 6.04 -4.15 -7.70
CA LEU A 7 5.31 -3.13 -6.95
C LEU A 7 3.85 -3.51 -6.75
N ASN A 8 3.16 -3.97 -7.79
CA ASN A 8 1.78 -4.46 -7.66
C ASN A 8 1.67 -5.65 -6.71
N GLU A 9 2.61 -6.59 -6.76
CA GLU A 9 2.65 -7.72 -5.81
C GLU A 9 2.88 -7.25 -4.36
N ASP A 10 3.79 -6.31 -4.14
CA ASP A 10 4.05 -5.73 -2.82
C ASP A 10 2.83 -4.95 -2.29
N ILE A 11 2.17 -4.16 -3.15
CA ILE A 11 0.93 -3.42 -2.86
C ILE A 11 -0.19 -4.40 -2.50
N LEU A 12 -0.39 -5.47 -3.29
CA LEU A 12 -1.42 -6.47 -3.02
C LEU A 12 -1.18 -7.17 -1.67
N LYS A 13 0.07 -7.50 -1.34
CA LYS A 13 0.40 -8.14 -0.05
C LYS A 13 0.10 -7.22 1.13
N ILE A 14 0.48 -5.95 1.03
CA ILE A 14 0.28 -5.00 2.14
C ILE A 14 -1.20 -4.65 2.30
N THR A 15 -1.98 -4.55 1.21
CA THR A 15 -3.43 -4.35 1.31
C THR A 15 -4.14 -5.55 1.91
N LEU A 16 -3.78 -6.78 1.53
CA LEU A 16 -4.30 -7.99 2.19
C LEU A 16 -3.95 -8.03 3.68
N LEU A 17 -2.71 -7.68 4.05
CA LEU A 17 -2.29 -7.61 5.45
C LEU A 17 -3.14 -6.59 6.22
N ILE A 18 -3.37 -5.41 5.66
CA ILE A 18 -4.23 -4.39 6.26
C ILE A 18 -5.65 -4.92 6.42
N GLN A 19 -6.24 -5.55 5.40
CA GLN A 19 -7.60 -6.08 5.50
C GLN A 19 -7.74 -7.20 6.55
N ASP A 20 -6.71 -8.04 6.71
CA ASP A 20 -6.73 -9.16 7.66
C ASP A 20 -6.42 -8.72 9.10
N LYS A 21 -5.44 -7.84 9.29
CA LYS A 21 -4.90 -7.47 10.62
C LYS A 21 -5.33 -6.11 11.13
N TYR A 22 -5.61 -5.18 10.24
CA TYR A 22 -5.91 -3.79 10.57
C TYR A 22 -7.10 -3.27 9.73
N PRO A 23 -8.27 -3.93 9.79
CA PRO A 23 -9.39 -3.60 8.93
C PRO A 23 -9.83 -2.14 9.05
N GLU A 24 -9.55 -1.45 10.17
CA GLU A 24 -9.81 -0.01 10.34
C GLU A 24 -9.00 0.90 9.41
N LEU A 25 -7.85 0.41 8.94
CA LEU A 25 -7.00 1.11 7.98
C LEU A 25 -7.47 0.92 6.54
N SER A 26 -8.44 0.03 6.28
CA SER A 26 -8.99 -0.19 4.94
C SER A 26 -9.56 1.07 4.30
N LYS A 27 -9.99 2.04 5.11
CA LYS A 27 -10.46 3.36 4.63
C LYS A 27 -9.40 4.15 3.83
N TYR A 28 -8.11 3.88 4.06
CA TYR A 28 -7.00 4.49 3.33
C TYR A 28 -6.67 3.75 2.02
N ILE A 29 -7.20 2.54 1.84
CA ILE A 29 -7.01 1.72 0.62
C ILE A 29 -7.98 2.14 -0.47
N THR A 30 -9.24 2.42 -0.13
CA THR A 30 -10.33 2.73 -1.07
C THR A 30 -10.14 4.03 -1.85
N GLU A 31 -9.33 4.96 -1.34
CA GLU A 31 -9.14 6.30 -1.91
C GLU A 31 -8.17 6.30 -3.11
N PHE A 32 -7.41 5.23 -3.33
CA PHE A 32 -6.51 5.13 -4.47
C PHE A 32 -7.13 4.25 -5.56
N PRO A 33 -7.51 4.80 -6.72
CA PRO A 33 -7.78 3.96 -7.87
C PRO A 33 -6.48 3.20 -8.14
N VAL A 34 -6.53 1.87 -8.12
CA VAL A 34 -5.46 1.04 -8.66
C VAL A 34 -5.35 1.46 -10.12
N THR A 35 -4.46 2.41 -10.39
CA THR A 35 -4.36 3.07 -11.69
C THR A 35 -4.04 1.99 -12.69
N ILE A 36 -4.95 1.78 -13.63
CA ILE A 36 -4.70 0.98 -14.83
C ILE A 36 -3.35 1.46 -15.36
N PRO A 37 -2.37 0.55 -15.56
CA PRO A 37 -1.04 0.94 -15.98
C PRO A 37 -1.17 1.77 -17.27
N ASP A 38 -0.68 3.01 -17.20
CA ASP A 38 -0.67 3.88 -18.37
C ASP A 38 0.44 3.36 -19.29
N GLU A 39 0.04 2.58 -20.30
CA GLU A 39 0.97 1.96 -21.27
C GLU A 39 1.78 3.02 -22.05
N LYS A 40 1.32 4.28 -22.07
CA LYS A 40 2.01 5.40 -22.71
C LYS A 40 3.07 6.03 -21.80
N HIS A 41 2.94 5.91 -20.48
CA HIS A 41 3.81 6.50 -19.47
C HIS A 41 4.13 5.52 -18.33
N PRO A 42 4.85 4.42 -18.62
CA PRO A 42 5.17 3.38 -17.63
C PRO A 42 6.02 3.90 -16.45
N GLU A 43 6.87 4.91 -16.67
CA GLU A 43 7.69 5.51 -15.60
C GLU A 43 6.82 6.25 -14.56
N ILE A 44 5.77 6.93 -15.02
CA ILE A 44 4.81 7.62 -14.15
C ILE A 44 4.01 6.58 -13.36
N SER A 45 3.60 5.49 -14.00
CA SER A 45 2.93 4.36 -13.33
C SER A 45 3.80 3.75 -12.23
N ILE A 46 5.08 3.45 -12.51
CA ILE A 46 6.00 2.90 -11.50
C ILE A 46 6.19 3.87 -10.32
N LYS A 47 6.34 5.17 -10.58
CA LYS A 47 6.49 6.18 -9.53
C LYS A 47 5.24 6.24 -8.66
N ASN A 48 4.05 6.33 -9.27
CA ASN A 48 2.78 6.40 -8.56
C ASN A 48 2.53 5.17 -7.68
N LEU A 49 2.83 3.98 -8.20
CA LEU A 49 2.75 2.74 -7.42
C LEU A 49 3.75 2.74 -6.25
N GLY A 50 4.95 3.28 -6.46
CA GLY A 50 5.96 3.45 -5.41
C GLY A 50 5.50 4.37 -4.29
N ASP A 51 5.01 5.56 -4.64
CA ASP A 51 4.46 6.55 -3.70
C ASP A 51 3.26 5.96 -2.92
N TYR A 52 2.38 5.21 -3.61
CA TYR A 52 1.25 4.54 -2.97
C TYR A 52 1.69 3.46 -1.98
N TYR A 53 2.62 2.59 -2.39
CA TYR A 53 3.18 1.56 -1.52
C TYR A 53 3.84 2.16 -0.26
N ASP A 54 4.60 3.25 -0.41
CA ASP A 54 5.24 3.90 0.72
C ASP A 54 4.23 4.55 1.67
N THR A 55 3.13 5.09 1.13
CA THR A 55 2.01 5.61 1.93
C THR A 55 1.39 4.51 2.79
N LEU A 56 1.02 3.37 2.19
CA LEU A 56 0.46 2.22 2.93
C LEU A 56 1.43 1.71 4.00
N ARG A 57 2.72 1.63 3.67
CA ARG A 57 3.77 1.19 4.61
C ARG A 57 3.94 2.17 5.77
N THR A 58 3.88 3.47 5.50
CA THR A 58 3.97 4.51 6.52
C THR A 58 2.78 4.44 7.46
N ILE A 59 1.56 4.31 6.94
CA ILE A 59 0.34 4.15 7.75
C ILE A 59 0.47 2.93 8.66
N LEU A 60 0.86 1.77 8.11
CA LEU A 60 1.09 0.55 8.90
C LEU A 60 2.16 0.73 9.97
N LYS A 61 3.28 1.38 9.64
CA LYS A 61 4.37 1.63 10.59
C LYS A 61 3.96 2.57 11.71
N THR A 62 3.11 3.54 11.44
CA THR A 62 2.61 4.47 12.46
C THR A 62 1.55 3.80 13.32
N TYR A 63 0.74 2.90 12.76
CA TYR A 63 -0.40 2.31 13.44
C TYR A 63 -0.08 1.00 14.20
N ALA A 64 0.76 0.13 13.64
CA ALA A 64 1.15 -1.14 14.25
C ALA A 64 1.74 -0.99 15.67
N PRO A 65 2.70 -0.08 15.95
CA PRO A 65 3.24 0.07 17.30
C PRO A 65 2.23 0.69 18.28
N THR A 66 1.26 1.49 17.82
CA THR A 66 0.21 2.02 18.71
C THR A 66 -0.81 0.95 19.08
N HIS A 67 -1.02 -0.05 18.23
CA HIS A 67 -1.97 -1.13 18.47
C HIS A 67 -1.37 -2.29 19.28
N ASP A 68 -0.05 -2.52 19.19
CA ASP A 68 0.65 -3.52 20.01
C ASP A 68 0.74 -3.10 21.51
N ILE A 69 0.62 -1.79 21.78
CA ILE A 69 0.73 -1.22 23.14
C ILE A 69 -0.57 -1.33 23.94
N GLU A 70 -1.74 -1.48 23.30
CA GLU A 70 -3.04 -1.55 24.00
C GLU A 70 -3.44 -2.95 24.49
N THR A 71 -2.59 -3.97 24.28
CA THR A 71 -2.82 -5.33 24.81
C THR A 71 -1.87 -5.74 25.96
N LEU A 72 -1.27 -4.79 26.68
CA LEU A 72 -0.46 -5.05 27.89
C LEU A 72 -1.14 -4.55 29.16
#